data_AF-A0A358DAI2-F1
#
_entry.id   AF-A0A358DAI2-F1
#
_cell.length_a   1.000
_cell.length_b   1.000
_cell.length_c   1.000
_cell.angle_alpha   90.00
_cell.angle_beta   90.00
_cell.angle_gamma   90.00
#
_symmetry.space_group_name_H-M   'P 1'
#
loop_
_entity.id
_entity.type
_entity.pdbx_description
1 polymer ?
#
loop_
_entity_poly.entity_id
_entity_poly.type
_entity_poly.pdbx_seq_one_letter_code
_entity_poly.pdbx_strand_id
1 'polypeptide(L)'
;PPDAQLVEDGRSASVFASWNGATEVASWLLVTGPDEASAVEIARAPRERFETEIPIPAGATLGAYVGVRAMDAAGEVIGGGAAQIAAPEPSS
;
A
#
# COMPACT_ATOMS: atom_id res chain seq x y z
N PRO A 1 11.50 6.71 2.76
CA PRO A 1 10.53 5.96 1.93
C PRO A 1 9.32 5.64 2.81
N PRO A 2 8.11 5.50 2.24
CA PRO A 2 6.95 5.02 2.98
C PRO A 2 7.17 3.58 3.48
N ASP A 3 6.57 3.26 4.62
CA ASP A 3 6.42 1.91 5.12
C ASP A 3 5.09 1.33 4.64
N ALA A 4 5.11 0.05 4.27
CA ALA A 4 3.92 -0.68 3.84
C ALA A 4 3.90 -2.08 4.43
N GLN A 5 2.72 -2.52 4.86
CA GLN A 5 2.51 -3.83 5.46
C GLN A 5 1.32 -4.53 4.82
N LEU A 6 1.55 -5.70 4.24
CA LEU A 6 0.48 -6.59 3.78
C LEU A 6 -0.02 -7.43 4.95
N VAL A 7 -1.30 -7.30 5.27
CA VAL A 7 -1.98 -8.04 6.33
C VAL A 7 -3.08 -8.88 5.71
N GLU A 8 -3.12 -10.16 6.06
CA GLU A 8 -4.15 -11.11 5.63
C GLU A 8 -4.97 -11.57 6.84
N ASP A 9 -6.30 -11.56 6.74
CA ASP A 9 -7.21 -12.01 7.82
C ASP A 9 -7.85 -13.39 7.51
N GLY A 10 -7.37 -14.05 6.46
CA GLY A 10 -7.85 -15.34 5.97
C GLY A 10 -9.02 -15.27 4.96
N ARG A 11 -9.72 -14.13 4.84
CA ARG A 11 -10.78 -13.93 3.83
C ARG A 11 -10.52 -12.70 2.94
N SER A 12 -9.76 -11.75 3.45
CA SER A 12 -9.38 -10.50 2.84
C SER A 12 -7.90 -10.24 3.10
N ALA A 13 -7.35 -9.33 2.30
CA ALA A 13 -6.03 -8.80 2.49
C ALA A 13 -6.07 -7.28 2.32
N SER A 14 -5.31 -6.57 3.13
CA SER A 14 -5.17 -5.11 3.09
C SER A 14 -3.69 -4.74 3.16
N VAL A 15 -3.33 -3.64 2.50
CA VAL A 15 -2.02 -3.02 2.68
C VAL A 15 -2.18 -1.79 3.54
N PHE A 16 -1.47 -1.76 4.66
CA PHE A 16 -1.39 -0.59 5.54
C PHE A 16 -0.18 0.24 5.15
N ALA A 17 -0.42 1.50 4.80
CA ALA A 17 0.62 2.43 4.36
C ALA A 17 0.81 3.55 5.38
N SER A 18 2.06 3.86 5.72
CA SER A 18 2.40 5.01 6.56
C SER A 18 3.68 5.69 6.08
N TRP A 19 3.78 7.00 6.29
CA TRP A 19 5.01 7.73 6.03
C TRP A 19 5.14 8.92 6.98
N ASN A 20 6.01 8.76 7.96
CA ASN A 20 6.27 9.79 8.96
C ASN A 20 6.98 11.00 8.34
N GLY A 21 6.49 12.20 8.66
CA GLY A 21 7.08 13.46 8.21
C GLY A 21 6.69 13.90 6.79
N ALA A 22 5.89 13.11 6.06
CA ALA A 22 5.46 13.45 4.71
C ALA A 22 4.05 14.10 4.71
N THR A 23 4.02 15.43 4.84
CA THR A 23 2.77 16.22 4.84
C THR A 23 2.14 16.37 3.45
N GLU A 24 2.92 16.12 2.40
CA GLU A 24 2.53 16.33 1.01
C GLU A 24 1.70 15.16 0.45
N VAL A 25 1.66 14.02 1.14
CA VAL A 25 0.90 12.85 0.70
C VAL A 25 -0.60 13.14 0.75
N ALA A 26 -1.25 13.11 -0.41
CA ALA A 26 -2.70 13.24 -0.53
C ALA A 26 -3.39 11.88 -0.71
N SER A 27 -2.74 10.94 -1.40
CA SER A 27 -3.27 9.60 -1.62
C SER A 27 -2.19 8.54 -1.81
N TRP A 28 -2.58 7.29 -1.72
CA TRP A 28 -1.74 6.11 -1.92
C TRP A 28 -2.24 5.31 -3.12
N LEU A 29 -1.31 4.83 -3.95
CA LEU A 29 -1.55 3.79 -4.94
C LEU A 29 -1.03 2.46 -4.42
N LEU A 30 -1.88 1.46 -4.42
CA LEU A 30 -1.48 0.07 -4.26
C LEU A 30 -1.12 -0.50 -5.63
N VAL A 31 0.10 -1.03 -5.73
CA VAL A 31 0.64 -1.61 -6.95
C VAL A 31 1.07 -3.06 -6.75
N THR A 32 0.96 -3.88 -7.80
CA THR A 32 1.47 -5.25 -7.79
C THR A 32 1.97 -5.69 -9.17
N GLY A 33 2.91 -6.62 -9.20
CA GLY A 33 3.50 -7.13 -10.44
C GLY A 33 4.58 -8.18 -10.19
N PRO A 34 5.28 -8.64 -11.24
CA PRO A 34 6.41 -9.56 -11.08
C PRO A 34 7.62 -8.89 -10.38
N ASP A 35 7.75 -7.57 -10.50
CA ASP A 35 8.79 -6.74 -9.89
C ASP A 35 8.29 -5.28 -9.76
N GLU A 36 9.07 -4.42 -9.10
CA GLU A 36 8.73 -3.01 -8.87
C GLU A 36 8.57 -2.20 -10.17
N ALA A 37 9.37 -2.50 -11.20
CA ALA A 37 9.37 -1.77 -12.47
C ALA A 37 8.16 -2.11 -13.33
N SER A 38 7.66 -3.34 -13.22
CA SER A 38 6.52 -3.88 -13.96
C SER A 38 5.22 -3.83 -13.16
N ALA A 39 5.23 -3.24 -11.95
CA ALA A 39 4.07 -3.17 -11.08
C ALA A 39 3.00 -2.23 -11.63
N VAL A 40 1.75 -2.72 -11.65
CA VAL A 40 0.56 -1.99 -12.08
C VAL A 40 -0.30 -1.59 -10.90
N GLU A 41 -1.03 -0.49 -11.02
CA GLU A 41 -2.01 -0.05 -10.03
C GLU A 41 -3.19 -1.02 -9.97
N ILE A 42 -3.61 -1.36 -8.74
CA ILE A 42 -4.80 -2.17 -8.49
C ILE A 42 -5.81 -1.48 -7.57
N ALA A 43 -5.37 -0.51 -6.75
CA ALA A 43 -6.26 0.28 -5.91
C ALA A 43 -5.64 1.63 -5.56
N ARG A 44 -6.50 2.58 -5.16
CA ARG A 44 -6.11 3.89 -4.65
C ARG A 44 -6.92 4.24 -3.42
N ALA A 45 -6.28 4.80 -2.40
CA ALA A 45 -6.95 5.30 -1.19
C ALA A 45 -6.46 6.72 -0.84
N PRO A 46 -7.35 7.64 -0.43
CA PRO A 46 -6.93 8.92 0.12
C PRO A 46 -6.13 8.70 1.41
N ARG A 47 -5.14 9.56 1.69
CA ARG A 47 -4.37 9.47 2.92
C ARG A 47 -5.27 9.69 4.14
N GLU A 48 -5.20 8.75 5.06
CA GLU A 48 -5.75 8.89 6.41
C GLU A 48 -4.67 9.37 7.40
N ARG A 49 -5.04 9.57 8.66
CA ARG A 49 -4.25 10.35 9.63
C ARG A 49 -2.80 9.88 9.78
N PHE A 50 -2.59 8.68 10.32
CA PHE A 50 -1.26 8.15 10.65
C PHE A 50 -0.90 6.97 9.74
N GLU A 51 -1.82 6.04 9.64
CA GLU A 51 -1.77 4.88 8.76
C GLU A 51 -3.01 4.91 7.88
N THR A 52 -2.88 4.43 6.65
CA THR A 52 -3.99 4.29 5.71
C THR A 52 -4.14 2.83 5.35
N GLU A 53 -5.30 2.26 5.64
CA GLU A 53 -5.67 0.94 5.13
C GLU A 53 -6.06 1.03 3.66
N ILE A 54 -5.47 0.17 2.83
CA ILE A 54 -5.79 0.04 1.41
C ILE A 54 -6.26 -1.40 1.17
N PRO A 55 -7.59 -1.63 1.09
CA PRO A 55 -8.12 -2.95 0.83
C PRO A 55 -7.68 -3.48 -0.54
N ILE A 56 -7.21 -4.72 -0.61
CA ILE A 56 -6.97 -5.38 -1.90
C ILE A 56 -8.34 -5.72 -2.51
N PRO A 57 -8.61 -5.32 -3.77
CA PRO A 57 -9.88 -5.64 -4.42
C PRO A 57 -10.13 -7.15 -4.46
N ALA A 58 -11.37 -7.55 -4.17
CA ALA A 58 -11.76 -8.95 -4.27
C ALA A 58 -11.53 -9.49 -5.70
N GLY A 59 -10.81 -10.62 -5.80
CA GLY A 59 -10.44 -11.22 -7.09
C GLY A 59 -9.18 -10.63 -7.75
N ALA A 60 -8.52 -9.65 -7.14
CA ALA A 60 -7.19 -9.22 -7.57
C ALA A 60 -6.18 -10.37 -7.38
N THR A 61 -5.33 -10.59 -8.38
CA THR A 61 -4.21 -11.54 -8.28
C THR A 61 -2.95 -10.75 -7.95
N LEU A 62 -2.34 -11.03 -6.79
CA LEU A 62 -1.08 -10.40 -6.39
C LEU A 62 0.10 -11.09 -7.09
N GLY A 63 1.03 -10.28 -7.59
CA GLY A 63 2.32 -10.74 -8.09
C GLY A 63 3.36 -10.92 -6.99
N ALA A 64 4.60 -11.21 -7.39
CA ALA A 64 5.73 -11.36 -6.46
C ALA A 64 6.10 -10.05 -5.75
N TYR A 65 5.77 -8.91 -6.38
CA TYR A 65 5.91 -7.60 -5.80
C TYR A 65 4.53 -7.05 -5.43
N VAL A 66 4.41 -6.54 -4.20
CA VAL A 66 3.30 -5.72 -3.71
C VAL A 66 3.92 -4.50 -3.07
N GLY A 67 3.40 -3.31 -3.34
CA GLY A 67 3.95 -2.07 -2.81
C GLY A 67 2.98 -0.92 -2.86
N VAL A 68 3.39 0.21 -2.28
CA VAL A 68 2.62 1.45 -2.30
C VAL A 68 3.43 2.59 -2.92
N ARG A 69 2.73 3.50 -3.59
CA ARG A 69 3.27 4.78 -4.06
C ARG A 69 2.49 5.91 -3.42
N ALA A 70 3.21 6.85 -2.81
CA ALA A 70 2.64 8.07 -2.26
C ALA A 70 2.46 9.10 -3.38
N MET A 71 1.28 9.70 -3.47
CA MET A 71 0.98 10.78 -4.41
C MET A 71 0.67 12.08 -3.68
N ASP A 72 1.08 13.19 -4.27
CA ASP A 72 0.68 14.52 -3.82
C ASP A 72 -0.72 14.92 -4.32
N ALA A 73 -1.16 16.14 -3.98
CA ALA A 73 -2.46 16.66 -4.39
C ALA A 73 -2.58 16.96 -5.90
N ALA A 74 -1.45 17.09 -6.61
CA ALA A 74 -1.42 17.25 -8.05
C ALA A 74 -1.48 15.88 -8.78
N GLY A 75 -1.31 14.79 -8.04
CA GLY A 75 -1.27 13.43 -8.58
C GLY A 75 0.13 12.99 -9.00
N GLU A 76 1.18 13.67 -8.54
CA GLU A 76 2.56 13.27 -8.77
C GLU A 76 3.01 12.23 -7.74
N VAL A 77 3.76 11.21 -8.17
CA VAL A 77 4.36 10.23 -7.25
C VAL A 77 5.57 10.86 -6.58
N ILE A 78 5.49 11.02 -5.26
CA ILE A 78 6.54 11.65 -4.43
C ILE A 78 7.35 10.64 -3.61
N GLY A 79 6.98 9.36 -3.65
CA GLY A 79 7.73 8.29 -2.99
C GLY A 79 7.07 6.91 -3.19
N GLY A 80 7.82 5.84 -2.93
CA GLY A 80 7.31 4.47 -3.01
C GLY A 80 8.08 3.50 -2.11
N GLY A 81 7.45 2.37 -1.81
CA GLY A 81 8.00 1.33 -0.95
C GLY A 81 7.31 -0.02 -1.16
N ALA A 82 8.08 -1.11 -1.01
CA ALA A 82 7.53 -2.47 -1.04
C ALA A 82 6.74 -2.75 0.25
N ALA A 83 5.63 -3.49 0.13
CA ALA A 83 4.91 -4.00 1.27
C ALA A 83 5.67 -5.17 1.87
N GLN A 84 5.98 -5.09 3.15
CA GLN A 84 6.47 -6.22 3.92
C GLN A 84 5.26 -7.06 4.34
N ILE A 85 5.39 -8.39 4.32
CA ILE A 85 4.34 -9.24 4.90
C ILE A 85 4.35 -9.02 6.40
N ALA A 86 3.26 -8.47 6.95
CA ALA A 86 3.12 -8.38 8.39
C ALA A 86 2.83 -9.79 8.94
N ALA A 87 3.44 -10.12 10.08
CA ALA A 87 2.97 -11.26 10.84
C ALA A 87 1.51 -10.98 11.24
N PRO A 88 0.62 -11.99 11.26
CA PRO A 88 -0.73 -11.79 11.80
C PRO A 88 -0.56 -11.24 13.23
N GLU A 89 -1.12 -10.06 13.48
CA GLU A 89 -1.14 -9.47 14.82
C GLU A 89 -1.67 -10.53 15.79
N PRO A 90 -0.96 -10.86 16.88
CA PRO A 90 -1.51 -11.79 17.86
C PRO A 90 -2.77 -11.15 18.43
N SER A 91 -3.92 -11.80 18.19
CA SER A 91 -5.18 -11.38 18.82
C SER A 91 -4.97 -11.28 20.33
N SER A 92 -5.16 -10.09 20.89
CA SER A 92 -5.19 -9.87 22.35
C SER A 92 -6.44 -10.47 22.98
#